data_AF-A0A7K3XMX7-F1
#
_entry.id   AF-A0A7K3XMX7-F1
#
_cell.length_a   1.000
_cell.length_b   1.000
_cell.length_c   1.000
_cell.angle_alpha   90.00
_cell.angle_beta   90.00
_cell.angle_gamma   90.00
#
_symmetry.space_group_name_H-M   'P 1'
#
loop_
_entity.id
_entity.type
_entity.pdbx_description
1 polymer ?
#
loop_
_entity_poly.entity_id
_entity_poly.type
_entity_poly.pdbx_seq_one_letter_code
_entity_poly.pdbx_strand_id
1 'polypeptide(L)' 'MIETKNLTKGSIPRQLIRLSLPIMGTSFVQMAYNLTDMIWLGKVGSDSVAAVGVASFFTWFGVSIMLIARIGAEIG' A
#
# COMPACT_ATOMS: atom_id res chain seq x y z
N MET A 1 -0.06 10.18 32.34
CA MET A 1 -0.15 11.39 31.50
C MET A 1 0.46 11.04 30.16
N ILE A 2 -0.35 10.94 29.10
CA ILE A 2 0.14 10.65 27.75
C ILE A 2 0.57 12.00 27.18
N GLU A 3 1.87 12.29 27.14
CA GLU A 3 2.39 13.51 26.50
C GLU A 3 2.11 13.44 24.99
N THR A 4 1.08 14.16 24.55
CA THR A 4 0.83 14.41 23.13
C THR A 4 1.89 15.40 22.63
N LYS A 5 3.02 14.86 22.17
CA LYS A 5 4.08 15.66 21.53
C LYS A 5 3.47 16.41 20.35
N ASN A 6 3.36 17.73 20.49
CA ASN A 6 2.66 18.59 19.54
C ASN A 6 3.49 18.71 18.24
N LEU A 7 3.15 17.92 17.23
CA LEU A 7 3.93 17.76 15.99
C LEU A 7 3.80 18.96 15.02
N THR A 8 3.05 19.99 15.37
CA THR A 8 2.92 21.25 14.62
C THR A 8 3.87 22.35 15.06
N LYS A 9 4.62 22.18 16.17
CA LYS A 9 5.66 23.13 16.60
C LYS A 9 7.04 22.49 16.50
N GLY A 10 7.96 23.13 15.78
CA GLY A 10 9.33 22.65 15.51
C GLY A 10 9.64 22.46 14.02
N SER A 11 10.85 21.99 13.70
CA SER A 11 11.33 21.79 12.34
C SER A 11 10.48 20.74 11.58
N ILE A 12 9.49 21.20 10.82
CA ILE A 12 8.59 20.45 9.93
C ILE A 12 9.27 19.28 9.20
N PRO A 13 10.44 19.43 8.54
CA PRO A 13 11.07 18.33 7.81
C PRO A 13 11.48 17.16 8.72
N ARG A 14 11.89 17.42 9.97
CA ARG A 14 12.27 16.37 10.92
C ARG A 14 11.06 15.58 11.41
N GLN A 15 9.91 16.26 11.56
CA GLN A 15 8.65 15.61 11.90
C GLN A 15 8.12 14.76 10.75
N LEU A 16 8.14 15.30 9.52
CA LEU A 16 7.74 14.56 8.32
C LEU A 16 8.53 13.27 8.15
N ILE A 17 9.86 13.33 8.23
CA ILE A 17 10.72 12.15 8.12
C ILE A 17 10.42 11.14 9.24
N ARG A 18 10.23 11.62 10.48
CA ARG A 18 9.94 10.75 11.63
C ARG A 18 8.59 10.04 11.51
N LEU A 19 7.60 10.67 10.86
CA LEU A 19 6.30 10.07 10.62
C LEU A 19 6.28 9.19 9.35
N SER A 20 6.98 9.61 8.30
CA SER A 20 6.99 8.88 7.04
C SER A 20 7.87 7.64 7.10
N LEU A 21 8.97 7.63 7.88
CA LEU A 21 9.84 6.46 8.01
C LEU A 21 9.08 5.17 8.36
N PRO A 22 8.24 5.11 9.42
CA PRO A 22 7.53 3.89 9.75
C PRO A 22 6.51 3.50 8.67
N ILE A 23 5.81 4.47 8.07
CA ILE A 23 4.84 4.21 6.99
C ILE A 23 5.54 3.65 5.75
N MET A 24 6.66 4.26 5.35
CA MET A 24 7.49 3.79 4.25
C MET A 24 8.08 2.42 4.55
N GLY A 25 8.49 2.16 5.79
CA GLY A 25 8.95 0.86 6.25
C GLY A 25 7.87 -0.21 6.11
N THR A 26 6.64 0.07 6.54
CA THR A 26 5.52 -0.88 6.39
C THR A 26 5.19 -1.14 4.92
N SER A 27 5.16 -0.11 4.07
CA SER A 27 4.91 -0.26 2.63
C SER A 27 6.05 -1.01 1.93
N PHE A 28 7.29 -0.81 2.37
CA PHE A 28 8.46 -1.52 1.84
C PHE A 28 8.40 -3.01 2.14
N VAL A 29 8.05 -3.39 3.37
CA VAL A 29 7.85 -4.79 3.74
C VAL A 29 6.70 -5.40 2.94
N GLN A 30 5.58 -4.69 2.80
CA GLN A 30 4.45 -5.14 1.98
C GLN A 30 4.86 -5.37 0.51
N MET A 31 5.64 -4.47 -0.07
CA MET A 31 6.17 -4.63 -1.43
C MET A 31 7.12 -5.84 -1.53
N ALA A 32 8.01 -6.02 -0.55
CA ALA A 32 8.91 -7.16 -0.50
C ALA A 32 8.16 -8.50 -0.43
N TYR A 33 7.03 -8.55 0.29
CA TYR A 33 6.14 -9.72 0.30
C TYR A 33 5.55 -10.01 -1.08
N ASN A 34 4.95 -9.00 -1.73
CA ASN A 34 4.39 -9.16 -3.08
C ASN A 34 5.46 -9.61 -4.10
N LEU A 35 6.67 -9.04 -4.00
CA LEU A 35 7.79 -9.41 -4.86
C LEU A 35 8.26 -10.85 -4.60
N THR A 36 8.37 -11.26 -3.33
CA THR A 36 8.79 -12.61 -2.96
C THR A 36 7.81 -13.65 -3.46
N ASP A 37 6.51 -13.39 -3.32
CA ASP A 37 5.45 -14.25 -3.83
C ASP A 37 5.52 -14.40 -5.36
N MET A 38 5.71 -13.29 -6.08
CA MET A 38 5.92 -13.32 -7.54
C MET A 38 7.20 -14.05 -7.96
N ILE A 39 8.31 -13.89 -7.22
CA ILE A 39 9.56 -14.61 -7.51
C ILE A 39 9.36 -16.12 -7.33
N TRP A 40 8.62 -16.53 -6.31
CA TRP A 40 8.32 -17.93 -6.06
C TRP A 40 7.40 -18.51 -7.15
N LEU A 41 6.31 -17.80 -7.47
CA LEU A 41 5.41 -18.13 -8.57
C LEU A 41 6.16 -18.23 -9.92
N GLY A 42 7.14 -17.35 -10.15
CA GLY A 42 7.95 -17.34 -11.37
C GLY A 42 8.89 -18.52 -11.52
N LYS A 43 9.37 -19.08 -10.40
CA LYS A 43 10.14 -20.33 -10.41
C LYS A 43 9.28 -21.56 -10.68
N VAL A 44 7.97 -21.50 -10.42
CA VAL A 44 7.01 -22.59 -10.70
C VAL A 44 6.53 -22.56 -12.15
N GLY A 45 6.49 -21.37 -12.78
CA GLY A 45 6.27 -21.23 -14.22
C GLY A 45 6.06 -19.78 -14.65
N SER A 46 6.54 -19.40 -15.85
CA SER A 46 6.33 -18.06 -16.42
C SER A 46 4.84 -17.72 -16.58
N ASP A 47 4.03 -18.73 -16.92
CA ASP A 47 2.60 -18.59 -17.12
C ASP A 47 1.87 -18.29 -15.81
N SER A 48 2.36 -18.80 -14.68
CA SER A 48 1.78 -18.53 -13.36
C SER A 48 1.96 -17.07 -12.93
N VAL A 49 3.11 -16.45 -13.22
CA VAL A 49 3.32 -15.01 -12.93
C VAL A 49 2.51 -14.12 -13.86
N ALA A 50 2.42 -14.48 -15.15
CA ALA A 50 1.59 -13.76 -16.11
C ALA A 50 0.10 -13.80 -15.71
N ALA A 51 -0.40 -14.97 -15.30
CA ALA A 51 -1.78 -15.13 -14.84
C ALA A 51 -2.08 -14.31 -13.58
N VAL A 52 -1.19 -14.31 -12.59
CA VAL A 52 -1.37 -13.52 -11.35
C VAL A 52 -1.31 -12.02 -11.63
N GLY A 53 -0.47 -11.57 -12.57
CA GLY A 53 -0.45 -10.19 -13.04
C GLY A 53 -1.78 -9.76 -13.66
N VAL A 54 -2.33 -10.56 -14.56
CA VAL A 54 -3.64 -10.30 -15.20
C VAL A 54 -4.77 -10.32 -14.17
N ALA A 55 -4.79 -11.29 -13.26
CA ALA A 55 -5.80 -11.39 -12.19
C ALA A 55 -5.76 -10.18 -11.24
N SER A 56 -4.56 -9.70 -10.90
CA SER A 56 -4.37 -8.51 -10.06
C SER A 56 -4.90 -7.25 -10.73
N PHE A 57 -4.65 -7.09 -12.03
CA PHE A 57 -5.18 -5.99 -12.83
C PHE A 57 -6.71 -5.96 -12.85
N PHE A 58 -7.35 -7.09 -13.15
CA PHE A 58 -8.81 -7.18 -13.16
C PHE A 58 -9.43 -6.93 -11.77
N THR A 59 -8.78 -7.42 -10.72
CA THR A 59 -9.22 -7.16 -9.34
C THR A 59 -9.18 -5.67 -9.02
N TRP A 60 -8.07 -4.98 -9.33
CA TRP A 60 -7.93 -3.54 -9.13
C TRP A 60 -8.91 -2.71 -9.96
N PHE A 61 -9.22 -3.17 -11.18
CA PHE A 61 -10.22 -2.54 -12.03
C PHE A 61 -11.62 -2.61 -11.39
N GLY A 62 -12.03 -3.79 -10.89
CA GLY A 62 -13.30 -3.94 -10.18
C GLY A 62 -13.36 -3.13 -8.88
N VAL A 63 -12.28 -3.12 -8.10
CA VAL A 63 -12.16 -2.32 -6.88
C VAL A 63 -12.26 -0.82 -7.17
N SER A 64 -11.70 -0.36 -8.30
CA SER A 64 -11.78 1.05 -8.72
C SER A 64 -13.22 1.47 -9.01
N ILE A 65 -14.02 0.62 -9.66
CA ILE A 65 -15.46 0.88 -9.88
C ILE A 65 -16.21 0.92 -8.55
N MET A 66 -15.91 -0.01 -7.63
CA MET A 66 -16.52 -0.02 -6.30
C MET A 66 -16.15 1.21 -5.47
N LEU A 67 -14.92 1.71 -5.60
CA LEU A 67 -14.44 2.92 -4.92
C LEU A 67 -15.24 4.16 -5.30
N ILE A 68 -15.68 4.28 -6.56
CA ILE A 68 -16.54 5.39 -7.00
C ILE A 68 -17.85 5.40 -6.20
N ALA A 69 -18.51 4.24 -6.10
CA ALA A 69 -19.75 4.12 -5.33
C ALA A 69 -19.52 4.36 -3.83
N ARG A 70 -18.41 3.85 -3.27
CA ARG A 70 -18.07 3.97 -1.86
C ARG A 70 -17.79 5.42 -1.44
N ILE A 71 -17.05 6.16 -2.26
CA ILE A 71 -16.77 7.60 -2.03
C ILE A 71 -18.08 8.40 -2.13
N GLY A 72 -18.95 8.09 -3.10
CA GLY A 72 -20.26 8.73 -3.21
C GLY A 72 -21.16 8.49 -1.98
N ALA A 73 -21.08 7.32 -1.36
CA ALA A 73 -21.84 6.97 -0.16
C ALA A 73 -21.26 7.56 1.15
N GLU A 74 -19.95 7.78 1.24
CA GLU A 74 -19.30 8.39 2.42
C GLU A 74 -19.53 9.92 2.50
N ILE A 75 -19.90 10.56 1.39
CA ILE A 75 -20.13 12.01 1.30
C ILE A 75 -21.62 12.38 1.43
N GLY A 76 -22.52 11.39 1.36
CA GLY A 76 -23.98 11.55 1.47
C GLY A 76 -24.54 11.46 2.88
#